data_AF-A0A7J2S5C7-F1
#
_entry.id   AF-A0A7J2S5C7-F1
#
_cell.length_a   1.000
_cell.length_b   1.000
_cell.length_c   1.000
_cell.angle_alpha   90.00
_cell.angle_beta   90.00
_cell.angle_gamma   90.00
#
_symmetry.space_group_name_H-M   'P 1'
#
loop_
_entity.id
_entity.type
_entity.pdbx_description
1 polymer ?
#
loop_
_entity_poly.entity_id
_entity_poly.type
_entity_poly.pdbx_seq_one_letter_code
_entity_poly.pdbx_strand_id
1 'polypeptide(L)'
;MARKLVKLADKRHPLYDDNESLWELYLDSVKGSTYFISEVNLFSHRLEDTDDYDERLERAYFLNFCESIPKLYNTYIFKERIERPVDENLILFRNNVDGRNTDITSFIRKCGFLSSVLGTMHVLVDITPSPKKKITRADAKILQPYCTLVYPTQLKDWSVDRNGNFRWVVIESTYYDDIDPSLDRNIETHYMLITQDEWRIEDKEGKNVTFSDGSPSSGKNNLGIVPLATLYHEDLDDNKVGESMLKDIVYINRTIMNWCSCIDEQVERQTFSQLIVPDDGTMAEAEEKGADPLNRLGTSSIWTFPSDANHPPNFISPDTANIQVIWDLVIDHIKEIYRLAGLLGTSSDMYI
;
A
#
# COMPACT_ATOMS: atom_id res chain seq x y z
N MET A 1 31.74 24.34 21.42
CA MET A 1 30.29 24.20 21.18
C MET A 1 29.89 22.79 21.59
N ALA A 2 29.02 22.64 22.59
CA ALA A 2 28.47 21.33 22.92
C ALA A 2 27.63 20.84 21.73
N ARG A 3 28.03 19.72 21.13
CA ARG A 3 27.30 19.08 20.03
C ARG A 3 25.96 18.62 20.63
N LYS A 4 24.87 19.34 20.36
CA LYS A 4 23.53 18.95 20.82
C LYS A 4 23.27 17.57 20.24
N LEU A 5 23.14 16.56 21.09
CA LEU A 5 22.81 15.19 20.65
C LEU A 5 21.42 15.26 20.03
N VAL A 6 21.37 15.18 18.69
CA VAL A 6 20.12 15.09 17.95
C VAL A 6 19.56 13.70 18.21
N LYS A 7 18.30 13.63 18.64
CA LYS A 7 17.59 12.37 18.89
C LYS A 7 17.45 11.62 17.57
N LEU A 8 17.53 10.29 17.60
CA LEU A 8 17.32 9.51 16.38
C LEU A 8 15.91 9.69 15.80
N ALA A 9 14.91 9.93 16.64
CA ALA A 9 13.53 10.19 16.21
C ALA A 9 13.37 11.44 15.33
N ASP A 10 14.24 12.44 15.50
CA ASP A 10 14.18 13.70 14.73
C ASP A 10 14.98 13.62 13.43
N LYS A 11 15.68 12.51 13.17
CA LYS A 11 16.53 12.34 12.00
C LYS A 11 15.74 11.77 10.83
N ARG A 12 15.70 12.54 9.75
CA ARG A 12 15.09 12.15 8.48
C ARG A 12 16.00 12.58 7.34
N HIS A 13 16.22 11.68 6.38
CA HIS A 13 16.99 11.99 5.17
C HIS A 13 16.11 12.84 4.22
N PRO A 14 16.64 13.83 3.49
CA PRO A 14 15.83 14.61 2.56
C PRO A 14 15.07 13.75 1.53
N LEU A 15 15.74 12.75 0.96
CA LEU A 15 15.10 11.81 0.03
C LEU A 15 14.02 10.93 0.69
N TYR A 16 14.10 10.71 2.00
CA TYR A 16 13.03 10.04 2.72
C TYR A 16 11.78 10.91 2.75
N ASP A 17 11.94 12.20 3.10
CA ASP A 17 10.84 13.16 3.16
C ASP A 17 10.15 13.36 1.80
N ASP A 18 10.94 13.37 0.72
CA ASP A 18 10.42 13.52 -0.64
C ASP A 18 9.62 12.28 -1.12
N ASN A 19 9.87 11.09 -0.57
CA ASN A 19 9.32 9.82 -1.08
C ASN A 19 8.38 9.07 -0.11
N GLU A 20 8.32 9.42 1.18
CA GLU A 20 7.51 8.72 2.20
C GLU A 20 6.05 8.55 1.73
N SER A 21 5.43 9.65 1.29
CA SER A 21 4.03 9.66 0.81
C SER A 21 3.82 8.81 -0.44
N LEU A 22 4.81 8.72 -1.33
CA LEU A 22 4.74 7.88 -2.52
C LEU A 22 4.85 6.40 -2.17
N TRP A 23 5.75 6.04 -1.26
CA TRP A 23 5.87 4.66 -0.79
C TRP A 23 4.63 4.17 -0.07
N GLU A 24 4.00 5.02 0.76
CA GLU A 24 2.71 4.72 1.39
C GLU A 24 1.62 4.52 0.33
N LEU A 25 1.51 5.43 -0.64
CA LEU A 25 0.56 5.31 -1.75
C LEU A 25 0.74 4.00 -2.53
N TYR A 26 1.98 3.62 -2.87
CA TYR A 26 2.26 2.37 -3.57
C TYR A 26 1.89 1.16 -2.72
N LEU A 27 2.25 1.15 -1.44
CA LEU A 27 1.94 0.05 -0.54
C LEU A 27 0.42 -0.14 -0.37
N ASP A 28 -0.31 0.94 -0.20
CA ASP A 28 -1.76 0.92 -0.05
C ASP A 28 -2.44 0.49 -1.35
N SER A 29 -1.94 0.95 -2.51
CA SER A 29 -2.43 0.51 -3.82
C SER A 29 -2.30 -1.00 -4.03
N VAL A 30 -1.24 -1.62 -3.51
CA VAL A 30 -1.03 -3.06 -3.61
C VAL A 30 -1.89 -3.84 -2.64
N LYS A 31 -2.04 -3.36 -1.40
CA LYS A 31 -2.96 -3.97 -0.43
C LYS A 31 -4.41 -3.91 -0.93
N GLY A 32 -4.77 -2.82 -1.62
CA GLY A 32 -6.10 -2.59 -2.18
C GLY A 32 -7.18 -2.55 -1.11
N SER A 33 -8.44 -2.75 -1.51
CA SER A 33 -9.60 -2.72 -0.62
C SER A 33 -9.61 -1.44 0.23
N THR A 34 -9.98 -1.51 1.51
CA THR A 34 -10.06 -0.38 2.43
C THR A 34 -8.74 0.34 2.70
N TYR A 35 -7.58 -0.26 2.35
CA TYR A 35 -6.31 0.45 2.45
C TYR A 35 -6.17 1.51 1.35
N PHE A 36 -6.70 1.24 0.15
CA PHE A 36 -6.65 2.19 -0.96
C PHE A 36 -7.94 2.98 -1.12
N ILE A 37 -9.09 2.34 -0.93
CA ILE A 37 -10.42 2.94 -0.98
C ILE A 37 -10.61 3.72 0.32
N SER A 38 -10.29 5.01 0.26
CA SER A 38 -10.33 5.94 1.38
C SER A 38 -10.65 7.34 0.88
N GLU A 39 -10.96 8.25 1.80
CA GLU A 39 -11.23 9.66 1.49
C GLU A 39 -10.08 10.39 0.79
N VAL A 40 -8.86 9.85 0.88
CA VAL A 40 -7.68 10.42 0.25
C VAL A 40 -7.62 10.07 -1.25
N ASN A 41 -8.17 8.92 -1.64
CA ASN A 41 -8.06 8.40 -3.01
C ASN A 41 -9.38 8.38 -3.78
N LEU A 42 -10.51 8.40 -3.07
CA LEU A 42 -11.83 8.63 -3.65
C LEU A 42 -12.14 10.13 -3.57
N PHE A 43 -12.42 10.74 -4.71
CA PHE A 43 -12.62 12.18 -4.79
C PHE A 43 -14.10 12.50 -4.80
N SER A 44 -14.51 13.42 -3.94
CA SER A 44 -15.86 13.98 -3.96
C SER A 44 -16.02 14.99 -5.09
N HIS A 45 -17.25 15.16 -5.58
CA HIS A 45 -17.56 16.20 -6.56
C HIS A 45 -18.42 17.32 -5.97
N ARG A 46 -18.42 18.49 -6.62
CA ARG A 46 -19.08 19.72 -6.12
C ARG A 46 -20.58 19.57 -5.83
N LEU A 47 -21.25 18.64 -6.51
CA LEU A 47 -22.69 18.38 -6.39
C LEU A 47 -23.00 17.18 -5.49
N GLU A 48 -22.00 16.63 -4.81
CA GLU A 48 -22.16 15.47 -3.92
C GLU A 48 -22.42 15.95 -2.51
N ASP A 49 -23.49 15.44 -1.90
CA ASP A 49 -23.72 15.61 -0.47
C ASP A 49 -22.87 14.61 0.33
N THR A 50 -22.69 14.85 1.62
CA THR A 50 -21.83 14.00 2.47
C THR A 50 -22.37 12.58 2.60
N ASP A 51 -23.69 12.42 2.78
CA ASP A 51 -24.31 11.09 2.90
C ASP A 51 -24.16 10.29 1.60
N ASP A 52 -24.37 10.96 0.45
CA ASP A 52 -24.18 10.38 -0.89
C ASP A 52 -22.74 9.90 -1.11
N TYR A 53 -21.77 10.71 -0.65
CA TYR A 53 -20.36 10.38 -0.73
C TYR A 53 -19.98 9.19 0.16
N ASP A 54 -20.49 9.12 1.39
CA ASP A 54 -20.21 8.03 2.32
C ASP A 54 -20.78 6.70 1.80
N GLU A 55 -21.99 6.71 1.23
CA GLU A 55 -22.58 5.55 0.57
C GLU A 55 -21.76 5.11 -0.65
N ARG A 56 -21.23 6.06 -1.43
CA ARG A 56 -20.36 5.77 -2.56
C ARG A 56 -19.02 5.21 -2.11
N LEU A 57 -18.46 5.71 -1.01
CA LEU A 57 -17.22 5.20 -0.41
C LEU A 57 -17.39 3.75 0.06
N GLU A 58 -18.53 3.40 0.67
CA GLU A 58 -18.83 2.04 1.11
C GLU A 58 -18.97 1.05 -0.07
N ARG A 59 -19.58 1.49 -1.17
CA ARG A 59 -19.80 0.66 -2.37
C ARG A 59 -18.63 0.58 -3.33
N ALA A 60 -17.70 1.53 -3.26
CA ALA A 60 -16.58 1.61 -4.18
C ALA A 60 -15.78 0.30 -4.21
N TYR A 61 -15.31 -0.08 -5.39
CA TYR A 61 -14.46 -1.24 -5.59
C TYR A 61 -13.19 -0.86 -6.34
N PHE A 62 -12.12 -1.61 -6.10
CA PHE A 62 -10.80 -1.35 -6.67
C PHE A 62 -10.32 -2.53 -7.50
N LEU A 63 -10.13 -2.30 -8.80
CA LEU A 63 -9.50 -3.27 -9.70
C LEU A 63 -7.99 -3.24 -9.46
N ASN A 64 -7.47 -4.22 -8.73
CA ASN A 64 -6.10 -4.19 -8.23
C ASN A 64 -5.03 -4.58 -9.28
N PHE A 65 -4.87 -3.73 -10.30
CA PHE A 65 -3.77 -3.83 -11.27
C PHE A 65 -2.41 -3.59 -10.62
N CYS A 66 -2.36 -2.79 -9.55
CA CYS A 66 -1.14 -2.46 -8.80
C CYS A 66 -0.53 -3.68 -8.10
N GLU A 67 -1.32 -4.66 -7.64
CA GLU A 67 -0.80 -5.96 -7.18
C GLU A 67 -0.51 -6.88 -8.37
N SER A 68 -1.45 -6.98 -9.31
CA SER A 68 -1.46 -8.00 -10.36
C SER A 68 -0.25 -7.90 -11.29
N ILE A 69 0.12 -6.68 -11.69
CA ILE A 69 1.22 -6.43 -12.64
C ILE A 69 2.58 -6.79 -12.00
N PRO A 70 3.00 -6.21 -10.86
CA PRO A 70 4.24 -6.60 -10.20
C PRO A 70 4.33 -8.10 -9.88
N LYS A 71 3.20 -8.72 -9.49
CA LYS A 71 3.13 -10.17 -9.19
C LYS A 71 3.37 -11.02 -10.43
N LEU A 72 2.85 -10.60 -11.58
CA LEU A 72 3.09 -11.26 -12.87
C LEU A 72 4.57 -11.21 -13.24
N TYR A 73 5.19 -10.02 -13.22
CA TYR A 73 6.63 -9.85 -13.49
C TYR A 73 7.50 -10.67 -12.54
N ASN A 74 7.20 -10.60 -11.25
CA ASN A 74 7.91 -11.38 -10.24
C ASN A 74 7.78 -12.90 -10.50
N THR A 75 6.62 -13.37 -10.91
CA THR A 75 6.42 -14.79 -11.25
C THR A 75 7.26 -15.21 -12.47
N TYR A 76 7.40 -14.35 -13.47
CA TYR A 76 8.26 -14.61 -14.63
C TYR A 76 9.75 -14.59 -14.29
N ILE A 77 10.22 -13.61 -13.52
CA ILE A 77 11.64 -13.48 -13.10
C ILE A 77 12.07 -14.70 -12.30
N PHE A 78 11.23 -15.16 -11.36
CA PHE A 78 11.53 -16.28 -10.48
C PHE A 78 10.98 -17.63 -10.97
N LYS A 79 10.62 -17.72 -12.26
CA LYS A 79 10.16 -18.99 -12.88
C LYS A 79 11.25 -20.05 -12.87
N GLU A 80 12.48 -19.63 -13.16
CA GLU A 80 13.65 -20.50 -13.11
C GLU A 80 14.27 -20.49 -11.72
N ARG A 81 14.83 -21.63 -11.32
CA ARG A 81 15.48 -21.77 -10.03
C ARG A 81 16.80 -21.01 -10.05
N ILE A 82 16.98 -20.09 -9.10
CA ILE A 82 18.25 -19.40 -8.89
C ILE A 82 19.32 -20.40 -8.46
N GLU A 83 20.31 -20.61 -9.33
CA GLU A 83 21.51 -21.38 -9.02
C GLU A 83 22.36 -20.64 -7.99
N ARG A 84 22.74 -21.35 -6.93
CA ARG A 84 23.58 -20.80 -5.86
C ARG A 84 24.76 -21.75 -5.65
N PRO A 85 25.99 -21.23 -5.47
CA PRO A 85 27.14 -22.07 -5.19
C PRO A 85 26.91 -22.85 -3.89
N VAL A 86 27.35 -24.11 -3.87
CA VAL A 86 27.25 -24.97 -2.69
C VAL A 86 28.15 -24.43 -1.60
N ASP A 87 27.56 -24.13 -0.44
CA ASP A 87 28.28 -23.73 0.78
C ASP A 87 27.60 -24.42 1.96
N GLU A 88 28.32 -25.35 2.59
CA GLU A 88 27.81 -26.16 3.71
C GLU A 88 27.42 -25.31 4.91
N ASN A 89 28.09 -24.17 5.13
CA ASN A 89 27.80 -23.28 6.26
C ASN A 89 26.47 -22.55 6.07
N LEU A 90 26.06 -22.33 4.82
CA LEU A 90 24.85 -21.59 4.48
C LEU A 90 23.62 -22.50 4.30
N ILE A 91 23.75 -23.82 4.36
CA ILE A 91 22.62 -24.73 4.13
C ILE A 91 21.48 -24.47 5.13
N LEU A 92 21.81 -24.34 6.41
CA LEU A 92 20.82 -24.10 7.47
C LEU A 92 20.13 -22.74 7.28
N PHE A 93 20.92 -21.69 7.09
CA PHE A 93 20.42 -20.35 6.79
C PHE A 93 19.54 -20.32 5.54
N ARG A 94 19.95 -20.95 4.44
CA ARG A 94 19.20 -20.95 3.17
C ARG A 94 17.85 -21.65 3.27
N ASN A 95 17.70 -22.60 4.19
CA ASN A 95 16.43 -23.29 4.44
C ASN A 95 15.53 -22.52 5.42
N ASN A 96 16.09 -21.64 6.25
CA ASN A 96 15.35 -20.84 7.21
C ASN A 96 16.00 -19.46 7.37
N VAL A 97 15.65 -18.55 6.48
CA VAL A 97 16.29 -17.23 6.38
C VAL A 97 15.77 -16.25 7.44
N ASP A 98 14.53 -16.40 7.90
CA ASP A 98 13.84 -15.43 8.78
C ASP A 98 13.48 -16.00 10.15
N GLY A 99 13.96 -17.21 10.47
CA GLY A 99 13.58 -17.92 11.69
C GLY A 99 12.17 -18.54 11.65
N ARG A 100 11.40 -18.34 10.57
CA ARG A 100 10.01 -18.81 10.40
C ARG A 100 9.88 -19.93 9.37
N ASN A 101 10.99 -20.63 9.08
CA ASN A 101 11.08 -21.71 8.10
C ASN A 101 10.82 -21.26 6.65
N THR A 102 11.15 -20.00 6.34
CA THR A 102 11.11 -19.47 4.97
C THR A 102 12.43 -19.77 4.27
N ASP A 103 12.36 -20.46 3.12
CA ASP A 103 13.54 -20.71 2.29
C ASP A 103 14.03 -19.43 1.58
N ILE A 104 15.32 -19.37 1.28
CA ILE A 104 15.96 -18.19 0.64
C ILE A 104 15.36 -17.83 -0.71
N THR A 105 14.82 -18.80 -1.46
CA THR A 105 14.23 -18.52 -2.77
C THR A 105 12.87 -17.85 -2.59
N SER A 106 12.04 -18.34 -1.68
CA SER A 106 10.79 -17.69 -1.30
C SER A 106 11.03 -16.29 -0.71
N PHE A 107 12.06 -16.14 0.12
CA PHE A 107 12.44 -14.85 0.71
C PHE A 107 12.84 -13.83 -0.36
N ILE A 108 13.74 -14.20 -1.28
CA ILE A 108 14.17 -13.30 -2.36
C ILE A 108 13.02 -13.01 -3.33
N ARG A 109 12.15 -13.98 -3.63
CA ARG A 109 10.95 -13.74 -4.44
C ARG A 109 10.01 -12.72 -3.79
N LYS A 110 9.90 -12.72 -2.46
CA LYS A 110 9.15 -11.69 -1.70
C LYS A 110 9.85 -10.33 -1.79
N CYS A 111 11.18 -10.30 -1.65
CA CYS A 111 11.96 -9.06 -1.82
C CYS A 111 11.79 -8.48 -3.22
N GLY A 112 11.85 -9.31 -4.26
CA GLY A 112 11.69 -8.91 -5.65
C GLY A 112 10.34 -8.23 -5.90
N PHE A 113 9.25 -8.85 -5.43
CA PHE A 113 7.91 -8.26 -5.50
C PHE A 113 7.83 -6.92 -4.75
N LEU A 114 8.34 -6.84 -3.52
CA LEU A 114 8.28 -5.58 -2.76
C LEU A 114 9.16 -4.49 -3.38
N SER A 115 10.32 -4.86 -3.93
CA SER A 115 11.19 -3.92 -4.64
C SER A 115 10.54 -3.37 -5.91
N SER A 116 9.77 -4.17 -6.67
CA SER A 116 9.04 -3.65 -7.84
C SER A 116 7.90 -2.72 -7.45
N VAL A 117 7.28 -2.93 -6.28
CA VAL A 117 6.21 -2.08 -5.75
C VAL A 117 6.74 -0.77 -5.16
N LEU A 118 7.81 -0.82 -4.36
CA LEU A 118 8.32 0.35 -3.62
C LEU A 118 9.52 1.01 -4.31
N GLY A 119 10.00 0.44 -5.41
CA GLY A 119 11.22 0.82 -6.12
C GLY A 119 12.50 0.30 -5.46
N THR A 120 12.52 0.24 -4.13
CA THR A 120 13.61 -0.37 -3.36
C THR A 120 13.10 -1.19 -2.20
N MET A 121 13.89 -2.17 -1.77
CA MET A 121 13.63 -2.96 -0.57
C MET A 121 14.94 -3.24 0.16
N HIS A 122 14.95 -3.08 1.48
CA HIS A 122 16.14 -3.36 2.28
C HIS A 122 15.99 -4.67 3.06
N VAL A 123 17.12 -5.35 3.23
CA VAL A 123 17.25 -6.62 3.94
C VAL A 123 18.33 -6.45 4.99
N LEU A 124 17.92 -6.39 6.25
CA LEU A 124 18.83 -6.38 7.39
C LEU A 124 19.23 -7.81 7.74
N VAL A 125 20.53 -8.09 7.79
CA VAL A 125 21.07 -9.36 8.26
C VAL A 125 21.51 -9.18 9.70
N ASP A 126 20.91 -9.94 10.61
CA ASP A 126 21.22 -9.89 12.03
C ASP A 126 21.48 -11.30 12.57
N ILE A 127 21.94 -11.41 13.81
CA ILE A 127 22.19 -12.67 14.49
C ILE A 127 21.52 -12.67 15.85
N THR A 128 20.85 -13.77 16.20
CA THR A 128 20.26 -13.90 17.53
C THR A 128 21.36 -13.75 18.59
N PRO A 129 21.20 -12.86 19.59
CA PRO A 129 22.22 -12.68 20.63
C PRO A 129 22.39 -13.99 21.42
N SER A 130 23.65 -14.44 21.57
CA SER A 130 23.94 -15.61 22.40
C SER A 130 24.02 -15.19 23.88
N PRO A 131 23.28 -15.85 24.78
CA PRO A 131 23.44 -15.63 26.22
C PRO A 131 24.78 -16.16 26.76
N LYS A 132 25.56 -16.92 25.97
CA LYS A 132 26.81 -17.55 26.41
C LYS A 132 28.05 -16.85 25.83
N LYS A 133 29.05 -16.60 26.70
CA LYS A 133 30.37 -16.03 26.32
C LYS A 133 31.24 -16.93 25.41
N LYS A 134 30.93 -18.22 25.28
CA LYS A 134 31.64 -19.16 24.39
C LYS A 134 30.62 -19.93 23.57
N ILE A 135 30.68 -19.77 22.25
CA ILE A 135 29.81 -20.44 21.28
C ILE A 135 30.43 -21.80 20.96
N THR A 136 29.75 -22.90 21.29
CA THR A 136 30.16 -24.24 20.84
C THR A 136 29.68 -24.51 19.41
N ARG A 137 30.21 -25.53 18.72
CA ARG A 137 29.70 -25.98 17.40
C ARG A 137 28.22 -26.36 17.43
N ALA A 138 27.69 -26.80 18.57
CA ALA A 138 26.27 -27.07 18.75
C ALA A 138 25.47 -25.78 18.88
N ASP A 139 25.98 -24.78 19.62
CA ASP A 139 25.36 -23.45 19.71
C ASP A 139 25.39 -22.71 18.36
N ALA A 140 26.40 -22.95 17.50
CA ALA A 140 26.48 -22.37 16.15
C ALA A 140 25.36 -22.85 15.21
N LYS A 141 24.79 -24.04 15.43
CA LYS A 141 23.59 -24.49 14.72
C LYS A 141 22.32 -23.75 15.17
N ILE A 142 22.34 -23.18 16.37
CA ILE A 142 21.23 -22.44 16.98
C ILE A 142 21.37 -20.93 16.69
N LEU A 143 22.60 -20.42 16.63
CA LEU A 143 22.96 -19.02 16.34
C LEU A 143 23.20 -18.83 14.84
N GLN A 144 22.14 -19.00 14.05
CA GLN A 144 22.18 -18.71 12.62
C GLN A 144 21.89 -17.22 12.39
N PRO A 145 22.51 -16.59 11.39
CA PRO A 145 22.07 -15.27 10.94
C PRO A 145 20.64 -15.39 10.43
N TYR A 146 19.88 -14.30 10.53
CA TYR A 146 18.54 -14.19 10.01
C TYR A 146 18.38 -12.87 9.26
N CYS A 147 17.46 -12.84 8.31
CA CYS A 147 17.13 -11.64 7.54
C CYS A 147 15.77 -11.08 7.94
N THR A 148 15.75 -9.77 8.13
CA THR A 148 14.52 -9.01 8.35
C THR A 148 14.34 -8.04 7.19
N LEU A 149 13.11 -7.98 6.69
CA LEU A 149 12.71 -6.99 5.69
C LEU A 149 12.56 -5.62 6.34
N VAL A 150 13.25 -4.63 5.80
CA VAL A 150 13.15 -3.23 6.21
C VAL A 150 12.57 -2.46 5.04
N TYR A 151 11.33 -1.97 5.22
CA TYR A 151 10.66 -1.18 4.19
C TYR A 151 11.36 0.17 4.04
N PRO A 152 11.32 0.81 2.86
CA PRO A 152 11.84 2.16 2.68
C PRO A 152 11.22 3.16 3.65
N THR A 153 9.93 3.01 3.98
CA THR A 153 9.22 3.79 5.00
C THR A 153 9.79 3.62 6.42
N GLN A 154 10.54 2.56 6.70
CA GLN A 154 11.20 2.34 7.98
C GLN A 154 12.62 2.90 8.03
N LEU A 155 13.29 3.08 6.89
CA LEU A 155 14.66 3.60 6.83
C LEU A 155 14.65 5.14 6.85
N LYS A 156 14.51 5.73 8.04
CA LYS A 156 14.32 7.18 8.21
C LYS A 156 15.52 8.01 7.77
N ASP A 157 16.74 7.57 8.07
CA ASP A 157 17.96 8.33 7.76
C ASP A 157 19.15 7.40 7.44
N TRP A 158 20.03 7.82 6.54
CA TRP A 158 21.20 7.04 6.14
C TRP A 158 22.34 7.92 5.64
N SER A 159 23.55 7.36 5.68
CA SER A 159 24.72 7.97 5.05
C SER A 159 25.49 6.94 4.26
N VAL A 160 25.90 7.31 3.05
CA VAL A 160 26.70 6.48 2.16
C VAL A 160 28.15 6.97 2.08
N ASP A 161 29.08 6.05 1.80
CA ASP A 161 30.45 6.37 1.45
C ASP A 161 30.62 6.66 -0.05
N ARG A 162 31.86 6.93 -0.49
CA ARG A 162 32.16 7.22 -1.91
C ARG A 162 31.93 6.03 -2.83
N ASN A 163 31.81 4.84 -2.26
CA ASN A 163 31.64 3.58 -2.98
C ASN A 163 30.17 3.12 -2.93
N GLY A 164 29.27 3.94 -2.37
CA GLY A 164 27.85 3.62 -2.23
C GLY A 164 27.51 2.67 -1.07
N ASN A 165 28.44 2.37 -0.15
CA ASN A 165 28.15 1.54 1.01
C ASN A 165 27.63 2.39 2.17
N PHE A 166 26.73 1.84 2.99
CA PHE A 166 26.25 2.52 4.19
C PHE A 166 27.37 2.71 5.23
N ARG A 167 27.53 3.95 5.68
CA ARG A 167 28.32 4.30 6.88
C ARG A 167 27.51 4.11 8.14
N TRP A 168 26.25 4.52 8.08
CA TRP A 168 25.28 4.33 9.14
C TRP A 168 23.86 4.45 8.60
N VAL A 169 22.91 3.88 9.33
CA VAL A 169 21.47 3.88 9.03
C VAL A 169 20.66 4.05 10.30
N VAL A 170 19.48 4.65 10.18
CA VAL A 170 18.46 4.78 11.24
C VAL A 170 17.20 4.08 10.76
N ILE A 171 16.81 3.03 11.49
CA ILE A 171 15.64 2.20 11.17
C ILE A 171 14.59 2.41 12.26
N GLU A 172 13.38 2.74 11.85
CA GLU A 172 12.20 2.82 12.71
C GLU A 172 11.48 1.47 12.74
N SER A 173 11.18 0.98 13.95
CA SER A 173 10.41 -0.25 14.15
C SER A 173 9.37 -0.06 15.24
N THR A 174 8.17 -0.58 15.00
CA THR A 174 7.13 -0.69 16.02
C THR A 174 7.40 -1.91 16.90
N TYR A 175 7.49 -1.70 18.21
CA TYR A 175 7.63 -2.74 19.21
C TYR A 175 6.31 -2.91 19.97
N TYR A 176 5.90 -4.15 20.16
CA TYR A 176 4.73 -4.51 20.94
C TYR A 176 5.22 -5.16 22.23
N ASP A 177 4.99 -4.52 23.37
CA ASP A 177 5.27 -5.13 24.67
C ASP A 177 4.05 -5.99 25.05
N ASP A 178 4.06 -7.24 24.59
CA ASP A 178 3.00 -8.23 24.84
C ASP A 178 3.54 -9.59 25.32
N ILE A 179 4.74 -9.59 25.92
CA ILE A 179 5.36 -10.80 26.48
C ILE A 179 4.49 -11.40 27.60
N ASP A 180 3.90 -10.57 28.46
CA ASP A 180 2.97 -11.03 29.49
C ASP A 180 1.53 -10.92 28.96
N PRO A 181 0.83 -12.06 28.74
CA PRO A 181 -0.56 -12.05 28.27
C PRO A 181 -1.55 -11.49 29.31
N SER A 182 -1.10 -11.20 30.53
CA SER A 182 -1.91 -10.64 31.61
C SER A 182 -1.91 -9.10 31.64
N LEU A 183 -1.02 -8.46 30.87
CA LEU A 183 -0.90 -7.02 30.77
C LEU A 183 -1.53 -6.51 29.47
N ASP A 184 -2.01 -5.26 29.50
CA ASP A 184 -2.44 -4.59 28.28
C ASP A 184 -1.24 -4.36 27.35
N ARG A 185 -1.44 -4.64 26.07
CA ARG A 185 -0.42 -4.45 25.03
C ARG A 185 -0.05 -2.97 24.91
N ASN A 186 1.21 -2.67 25.20
CA ASN A 186 1.77 -1.34 24.93
C ASN A 186 2.45 -1.32 23.56
N ILE A 187 2.25 -0.23 22.81
CA ILE A 187 2.85 -0.01 21.49
C ILE A 187 3.91 1.08 21.64
N GLU A 188 5.16 0.71 21.40
CA GLU A 188 6.31 1.62 21.42
C GLU A 188 6.91 1.76 20.02
N THR A 189 7.60 2.87 19.76
CA THR A 189 8.35 3.06 18.52
C THR A 189 9.82 3.19 18.86
N HIS A 190 10.63 2.31 18.31
CA HIS A 190 12.06 2.27 18.55
C HIS A 190 12.83 2.70 17.30
N TYR A 191 13.93 3.41 17.51
CA TYR A 191 14.85 3.89 16.49
C TYR A 191 16.20 3.21 16.65
N MET A 192 16.54 2.34 15.72
CA MET A 192 17.80 1.62 15.72
C MET A 192 18.82 2.35 14.84
N LEU A 193 19.88 2.86 15.46
CA LEU A 193 21.06 3.33 14.75
C LEU A 193 22.05 2.18 14.60
N ILE A 194 22.44 1.90 13.36
CA ILE A 194 23.53 0.97 13.06
C ILE A 194 24.63 1.76 12.38
N THR A 195 25.84 1.70 12.95
CA THR A 195 27.07 2.22 12.35
C THR A 195 28.01 1.06 12.04
N GLN A 196 29.16 1.35 11.41
CA GLN A 196 30.19 0.34 11.15
C GLN A 196 30.79 -0.26 12.43
N ASP A 197 30.77 0.46 13.55
CA ASP A 197 31.46 0.09 14.79
C ASP A 197 30.51 -0.27 15.95
N GLU A 198 29.31 0.29 15.96
CA GLU A 198 28.32 0.13 17.04
C GLU A 198 26.89 0.16 16.53
N TRP A 199 25.98 -0.43 17.31
CA TRP A 199 24.55 -0.28 17.13
C TRP A 199 23.89 0.08 18.47
N ARG A 200 22.79 0.82 18.42
CA ARG A 200 21.99 1.16 19.59
C ARG A 200 20.54 1.46 19.23
N ILE A 201 19.66 1.30 20.20
CA ILE A 201 18.22 1.48 20.06
C ILE A 201 17.76 2.57 21.03
N GLU A 202 17.15 3.61 20.49
CA GLU A 202 16.59 4.74 21.23
C GLU A 202 15.05 4.75 21.09
N ASP A 203 14.36 5.18 22.15
CA ASP A 203 12.93 5.50 22.11
C ASP A 203 12.71 6.92 21.52
N LYS A 204 11.45 7.31 21.27
CA LYS A 204 11.05 8.66 20.79
C LYS A 204 11.67 9.80 21.61
N GLU A 205 11.88 9.59 22.90
CA GLU A 205 12.50 10.61 23.76
C GLU A 205 14.03 10.75 23.59
N GLY A 206 14.68 9.85 22.85
CA GLY A 206 16.14 9.78 22.70
C GLY A 206 16.85 9.07 23.86
N LYS A 207 16.12 8.25 24.62
CA LYS A 207 16.66 7.42 25.71
C LYS A 207 16.91 6.00 25.19
N ASN A 208 17.99 5.36 25.63
CA ASN A 208 18.23 3.96 25.31
C ASN A 208 17.07 3.10 25.86
N VAL A 209 16.50 2.26 25.01
CA VAL A 209 15.42 1.35 25.38
C VAL A 209 15.93 0.34 26.41
N THR A 210 15.08 -0.06 27.35
CA THR A 210 15.34 -1.21 28.23
C THR A 210 14.23 -2.20 27.99
N PHE A 211 14.54 -3.31 27.31
CA PHE A 211 13.54 -4.34 27.01
C PHE A 211 13.17 -5.12 28.27
N SER A 212 11.89 -5.47 28.39
CA SER A 212 11.33 -6.28 29.49
C SER A 212 11.95 -7.69 29.56
N ASP A 213 12.34 -8.26 28.41
CA ASP A 213 13.06 -9.55 28.31
C ASP A 213 14.56 -9.46 28.68
N GLY A 214 15.08 -8.26 28.97
CA GLY A 214 16.51 -8.06 29.25
C GLY A 214 17.43 -8.20 28.02
N SER A 215 16.86 -8.15 26.80
CA SER A 215 17.62 -8.11 25.56
C SER A 215 18.48 -6.82 25.50
N PRO A 216 19.67 -6.87 24.86
CA PRO A 216 20.53 -5.70 24.77
C PRO A 216 19.90 -4.64 23.87
N SER A 217 20.01 -3.37 24.26
CA SER A 217 19.61 -2.21 23.45
C SER A 217 20.78 -1.46 22.83
N SER A 218 22.01 -1.94 23.06
CA SER A 218 23.22 -1.44 22.41
C SER A 218 24.31 -2.50 22.38
N GLY A 219 25.22 -2.39 21.41
CA GLY A 219 26.33 -3.31 21.25
C GLY A 219 27.38 -2.81 20.25
N LYS A 220 28.51 -3.52 20.20
CA LYS A 220 29.55 -3.27 19.20
C LYS A 220 29.24 -4.05 17.92
N ASN A 221 29.43 -3.41 16.78
CA ASN A 221 29.39 -4.04 15.47
C ASN A 221 30.81 -4.49 15.10
N ASN A 222 31.04 -5.81 15.07
CA ASN A 222 32.35 -6.38 14.73
C ASN A 222 32.52 -6.67 13.24
N LEU A 223 31.51 -6.37 12.41
CA LEU A 223 31.54 -6.65 10.97
C LEU A 223 32.33 -5.58 10.19
N GLY A 224 32.47 -4.36 10.74
CA GLY A 224 33.08 -3.22 10.06
C GLY A 224 32.26 -2.68 8.89
N ILE A 225 31.06 -3.23 8.66
CA ILE A 225 30.09 -2.81 7.67
C ILE A 225 28.70 -2.74 8.31
N VAL A 226 27.81 -1.92 7.75
CA VAL A 226 26.39 -1.95 8.11
C VAL A 226 25.75 -3.14 7.38
N PRO A 227 25.18 -4.13 8.07
CA PRO A 227 24.65 -5.36 7.46
C PRO A 227 23.27 -5.16 6.83
N LEU A 228 23.09 -4.09 6.07
CA LEU A 228 21.84 -3.76 5.37
C LEU A 228 22.09 -3.88 3.85
N ALA A 229 21.55 -4.93 3.24
CA ALA A 229 21.56 -5.10 1.79
C ALA A 229 20.35 -4.40 1.17
N THR A 230 20.53 -3.74 0.02
CA THR A 230 19.43 -3.07 -0.68
C THR A 230 19.21 -3.71 -2.04
N LEU A 231 17.95 -3.98 -2.38
CA LEU A 231 17.50 -4.51 -3.66
C LEU A 231 16.69 -3.43 -4.38
N TYR A 232 17.05 -3.15 -5.63
CA TYR A 232 16.35 -2.18 -6.47
C TYR A 232 15.53 -2.88 -7.54
N HIS A 233 14.39 -2.30 -7.88
CA HIS A 233 13.73 -2.62 -9.14
C HIS A 233 14.47 -1.95 -10.31
N GLU A 234 14.65 -0.64 -10.20
CA GLU A 234 15.42 0.19 -11.11
C GLU A 234 16.17 1.25 -10.30
N ASP A 235 17.43 1.51 -10.66
CA ASP A 235 18.30 2.47 -9.99
C ASP A 235 18.92 3.41 -11.03
N LEU A 236 18.50 4.68 -10.99
CA LEU A 236 18.95 5.72 -11.93
C LEU A 236 20.02 6.63 -11.31
N ASP A 237 19.89 6.95 -10.02
CA ASP A 237 20.65 8.01 -9.35
C ASP A 237 21.66 7.50 -8.30
N ASP A 238 21.71 6.18 -8.02
CA ASP A 238 22.53 5.52 -6.98
C ASP A 238 22.44 6.21 -5.60
N ASN A 239 21.26 6.73 -5.28
CA ASN A 239 20.97 7.48 -4.06
C ASN A 239 20.28 6.65 -2.97
N LYS A 240 20.25 5.32 -3.17
CA LYS A 240 19.55 4.32 -2.34
C LYS A 240 18.03 4.40 -2.37
N VAL A 241 17.48 5.15 -3.31
CA VAL A 241 16.05 5.17 -3.65
C VAL A 241 15.89 4.68 -5.08
N GLY A 242 15.12 3.61 -5.26
CA GLY A 242 14.83 3.05 -6.59
C GLY A 242 13.50 3.55 -7.14
N GLU A 243 13.29 3.40 -8.45
CA GLU A 243 12.02 3.72 -9.08
C GLU A 243 11.04 2.53 -9.01
N SER A 244 9.79 2.82 -8.62
CA SER A 244 8.72 1.83 -8.58
C SER A 244 8.16 1.57 -9.96
N MET A 245 7.80 0.32 -10.24
CA MET A 245 7.01 -0.07 -11.41
C MET A 245 5.63 0.62 -11.43
N LEU A 246 5.11 1.03 -10.26
CA LEU A 246 3.79 1.61 -10.10
C LEU A 246 3.72 3.13 -10.29
N LYS A 247 4.87 3.79 -10.51
CA LYS A 247 5.02 5.25 -10.54
C LYS A 247 3.89 5.98 -11.27
N ASP A 248 3.61 5.59 -12.51
CA ASP A 248 2.51 6.18 -13.30
C ASP A 248 1.20 5.36 -13.23
N ILE A 249 1.30 4.05 -13.02
CA ILE A 249 0.16 3.11 -13.02
C ILE A 249 -0.79 3.41 -11.87
N VAL A 250 -0.29 3.78 -10.68
CA VAL A 250 -1.14 4.01 -9.50
C VAL A 250 -2.14 5.14 -9.70
N TYR A 251 -1.74 6.21 -10.38
CA TYR A 251 -2.59 7.37 -10.63
C TYR A 251 -3.69 7.07 -11.65
N ILE A 252 -3.35 6.31 -12.69
CA ILE A 252 -4.31 5.84 -13.68
C ILE A 252 -5.32 4.90 -13.01
N ASN A 253 -4.85 3.96 -12.19
CA ASN A 253 -5.73 3.02 -11.50
C ASN A 253 -6.64 3.71 -10.48
N ARG A 254 -6.15 4.74 -9.77
CA ARG A 254 -6.98 5.61 -8.92
C ARG A 254 -8.06 6.32 -9.72
N THR A 255 -7.74 6.79 -10.93
CA THR A 255 -8.71 7.45 -11.81
C THR A 255 -9.80 6.47 -12.26
N ILE A 256 -9.41 5.25 -12.66
CA ILE A 256 -10.35 4.16 -12.99
C ILE A 256 -11.28 3.88 -11.81
N MET A 257 -10.75 3.75 -10.59
CA MET A 257 -11.55 3.54 -9.39
C MET A 257 -12.60 4.65 -9.19
N ASN A 258 -12.20 5.92 -9.34
CA ASN A 258 -13.12 7.05 -9.22
C ASN A 258 -14.22 7.01 -10.29
N TRP A 259 -13.88 6.71 -11.55
CA TRP A 259 -14.88 6.60 -12.61
C TRP A 259 -15.82 5.41 -12.44
N CYS A 260 -15.30 4.24 -12.05
CA CYS A 260 -16.11 3.07 -11.73
C CYS A 260 -17.09 3.36 -10.58
N SER A 261 -16.63 4.10 -9.57
CA SER A 261 -17.46 4.54 -8.44
C SER A 261 -18.57 5.50 -8.89
N CYS A 262 -18.30 6.46 -9.77
CA CYS A 262 -19.33 7.34 -10.35
C CYS A 262 -20.30 6.60 -11.29
N ILE A 263 -19.84 5.55 -11.98
CA ILE A 263 -20.72 4.68 -12.77
C ILE A 263 -21.66 3.91 -11.84
N ASP A 264 -21.15 3.33 -10.75
CA ASP A 264 -21.97 2.58 -9.79
C ASP A 264 -23.02 3.47 -9.12
N GLU A 265 -22.66 4.70 -8.76
CA GLU A 265 -23.60 5.69 -8.25
C GLU A 265 -24.68 6.03 -9.28
N GLN A 266 -24.30 6.27 -10.53
CA GLN A 266 -25.27 6.50 -11.60
C GLN A 266 -26.19 5.29 -11.77
N VAL A 267 -25.65 4.07 -11.83
CA VAL A 267 -26.47 2.86 -11.92
C VAL A 267 -27.47 2.80 -10.78
N GLU A 268 -27.06 3.07 -9.54
CA GLU A 268 -27.98 3.06 -8.40
C GLU A 268 -29.09 4.12 -8.53
N ARG A 269 -28.76 5.37 -8.85
CA ARG A 269 -29.73 6.47 -8.97
C ARG A 269 -30.61 6.40 -10.23
N GLN A 270 -30.09 5.84 -11.32
CA GLN A 270 -30.61 6.03 -12.67
C GLN A 270 -31.17 4.76 -13.33
N THR A 271 -30.96 3.57 -12.75
CA THR A 271 -31.42 2.31 -13.37
C THR A 271 -32.94 2.16 -13.39
N PHE A 272 -33.67 2.85 -12.53
CA PHE A 272 -35.12 2.73 -12.44
C PHE A 272 -35.82 3.87 -13.15
N SER A 273 -36.59 3.54 -14.20
CA SER A 273 -37.45 4.50 -14.89
C SER A 273 -38.46 5.10 -13.92
N GLN A 274 -38.58 6.41 -13.94
CA GLN A 274 -39.54 7.13 -13.09
C GLN A 274 -40.79 7.46 -13.90
N LEU A 275 -41.95 7.23 -13.30
CA LEU A 275 -43.23 7.53 -13.94
C LEU A 275 -43.57 9.02 -13.74
N ILE A 276 -43.83 9.73 -14.84
CA ILE A 276 -44.37 11.09 -14.80
C ILE A 276 -45.86 11.09 -15.18
N VAL A 277 -46.69 11.74 -14.38
CA VAL A 277 -48.16 11.79 -14.56
C VAL A 277 -48.65 13.25 -14.49
N PRO A 278 -49.58 13.69 -15.35
CA PRO A 278 -50.21 14.99 -15.20
C PRO A 278 -51.07 15.03 -13.93
N ASP A 279 -50.91 16.07 -13.12
CA ASP A 279 -51.74 16.33 -11.94
C ASP A 279 -52.27 17.77 -11.95
N ASP A 280 -53.54 17.91 -11.57
CA ASP A 280 -54.27 19.18 -11.41
C ASP A 280 -54.09 19.77 -9.99
N GLY A 281 -53.09 19.30 -9.24
CA GLY A 281 -52.85 19.63 -7.82
C GLY A 281 -53.61 18.74 -6.84
N THR A 282 -54.37 17.77 -7.33
CA THR A 282 -55.19 16.87 -6.50
C THR A 282 -54.37 15.83 -5.73
N MET A 283 -53.20 15.44 -6.25
CA MET A 283 -52.29 14.53 -5.56
C MET A 283 -51.44 15.28 -4.53
N ALA A 284 -51.04 16.53 -4.81
CA ALA A 284 -50.32 17.39 -3.86
C ALA A 284 -51.17 17.73 -2.61
N GLU A 285 -52.47 18.01 -2.78
CA GLU A 285 -53.40 18.23 -1.66
C GLU A 285 -53.70 16.97 -0.83
N ALA A 286 -53.49 15.77 -1.38
CA ALA A 286 -53.67 14.50 -0.68
C ALA A 286 -52.46 14.16 0.22
N GLU A 287 -51.26 14.57 -0.19
CA GLU A 287 -50.00 14.44 0.54
C GLU A 287 -50.03 15.23 1.86
N GLU A 288 -50.57 16.46 1.81
CA GLU A 288 -50.71 17.35 2.97
C GLU A 288 -51.71 16.84 4.03
N LYS A 289 -52.61 15.91 3.66
CA LYS A 289 -53.62 15.29 4.55
C LYS A 289 -53.15 13.98 5.20
N GLY A 290 -51.88 13.62 5.05
CA GLY A 290 -51.28 12.43 5.69
C GLY A 290 -51.69 11.09 5.07
N ALA A 291 -52.29 11.11 3.89
CA ALA A 291 -52.50 9.92 3.08
C ALA A 291 -51.43 9.90 1.99
N ASP A 292 -50.38 9.12 2.20
CA ASP A 292 -49.23 9.00 1.30
C ASP A 292 -49.69 8.68 -0.15
N PRO A 293 -49.65 9.66 -1.08
CA PRO A 293 -50.14 9.49 -2.46
C PRO A 293 -49.34 8.44 -3.22
N LEU A 294 -48.08 8.21 -2.77
CA LEU A 294 -47.18 7.18 -3.26
C LEU A 294 -47.77 5.77 -3.17
N ASN A 295 -48.64 5.49 -2.20
CA ASN A 295 -49.22 4.15 -2.01
C ASN A 295 -50.38 3.80 -2.96
N ARG A 296 -50.90 4.76 -3.75
CA ARG A 296 -52.13 4.53 -4.54
C ARG A 296 -51.89 4.15 -6.01
N LEU A 297 -50.68 4.32 -6.54
CA LEU A 297 -50.42 4.15 -7.98
C LEU A 297 -49.17 3.33 -8.33
N GLY A 298 -48.35 2.91 -7.36
CA GLY A 298 -47.23 1.98 -7.61
C GLY A 298 -46.28 1.80 -6.42
N THR A 299 -45.25 0.98 -6.59
CA THR A 299 -44.17 0.73 -5.61
C THR A 299 -42.99 1.70 -5.75
N SER A 300 -43.10 2.71 -6.61
CA SER A 300 -42.02 3.63 -7.01
C SER A 300 -42.47 5.07 -6.97
N SER A 301 -41.55 5.98 -6.68
CA SER A 301 -41.77 7.44 -6.70
C SER A 301 -42.34 7.93 -8.03
N ILE A 302 -43.42 8.71 -7.96
CA ILE A 302 -44.11 9.30 -9.11
C ILE A 302 -43.83 10.80 -9.11
N TRP A 303 -43.47 11.34 -10.27
CA TRP A 303 -43.29 12.77 -10.45
C TRP A 303 -44.51 13.35 -11.16
N THR A 304 -45.00 14.48 -10.67
CA THR A 304 -46.16 15.16 -11.27
C THR A 304 -45.74 16.37 -12.09
N PHE A 305 -46.48 16.64 -13.16
CA PHE A 305 -46.36 17.87 -13.93
C PHE A 305 -47.73 18.50 -14.15
N PRO A 306 -47.81 19.82 -14.46
CA PRO A 306 -49.09 20.50 -14.57
C PRO A 306 -50.00 19.85 -15.61
N SER A 307 -51.26 19.62 -15.25
CA SER A 307 -52.34 19.10 -16.11
C SER A 307 -52.51 19.86 -17.45
N ASP A 308 -52.16 21.15 -17.47
CA ASP A 308 -52.17 22.00 -18.66
C ASP A 308 -51.12 21.58 -19.71
N ALA A 309 -50.14 20.77 -19.33
CA ALA A 309 -49.18 20.20 -20.26
C ALA A 309 -49.85 19.06 -21.04
N ASN A 310 -50.01 19.26 -22.34
CA ASN A 310 -50.64 18.33 -23.28
C ASN A 310 -49.83 17.04 -23.56
N HIS A 311 -49.06 16.57 -22.57
CA HIS A 311 -48.21 15.40 -22.65
C HIS A 311 -48.87 14.22 -21.92
N PRO A 312 -48.97 13.02 -22.54
CA PRO A 312 -49.45 11.83 -21.85
C PRO A 312 -48.44 11.39 -20.77
N PRO A 313 -48.90 10.63 -19.75
CA PRO A 313 -47.99 9.99 -18.81
C PRO A 313 -46.93 9.17 -19.55
N ASN A 314 -45.67 9.29 -19.14
CA ASN A 314 -44.57 8.57 -19.75
C ASN A 314 -43.57 8.13 -18.68
N PHE A 315 -42.75 7.14 -19.01
CA PHE A 315 -41.58 6.81 -18.22
C PHE A 315 -40.42 7.66 -18.72
N ILE A 316 -39.82 8.45 -17.82
CA ILE A 316 -38.54 9.09 -18.09
C ILE A 316 -37.44 8.14 -17.61
N SER A 317 -36.49 7.87 -18.50
CA SER A 317 -35.26 7.17 -18.16
C SER A 317 -34.10 8.09 -18.50
N PRO A 318 -33.11 8.21 -17.60
CA PRO A 318 -31.90 8.96 -17.88
C PRO A 318 -31.13 8.36 -19.07
N ASP A 319 -30.37 9.22 -19.76
CA ASP A 319 -29.61 8.85 -20.94
C ASP A 319 -28.40 7.98 -20.56
N THR A 320 -28.37 6.74 -21.05
CA THR A 320 -27.29 5.78 -20.79
C THR A 320 -26.03 6.07 -21.60
N ALA A 321 -26.08 6.99 -22.58
CA ALA A 321 -24.93 7.34 -23.40
C ALA A 321 -23.72 7.82 -22.56
N ASN A 322 -23.98 8.52 -21.45
CA ASN A 322 -22.92 9.00 -20.55
C ASN A 322 -22.17 7.85 -19.89
N ILE A 323 -22.87 6.78 -19.47
CA ILE A 323 -22.28 5.60 -18.86
C ILE A 323 -21.36 4.89 -19.86
N GLN A 324 -21.81 4.76 -21.12
CA GLN A 324 -21.01 4.14 -22.16
C GLN A 324 -19.70 4.90 -22.42
N VAL A 325 -19.77 6.24 -22.51
CA VAL A 325 -18.57 7.07 -22.74
C VAL A 325 -17.57 6.93 -21.59
N ILE A 326 -18.02 6.95 -20.35
CA ILE A 326 -17.13 6.78 -19.18
C ILE A 326 -16.53 5.37 -19.17
N TRP A 327 -17.33 4.35 -19.52
CA TRP A 327 -16.85 2.98 -19.61
C TRP A 327 -15.80 2.78 -20.70
N ASP A 328 -15.98 3.40 -21.87
CA ASP A 328 -14.99 3.36 -22.95
C ASP A 328 -13.67 4.02 -22.51
N LEU A 329 -13.73 5.15 -21.78
CA LEU A 329 -12.55 5.77 -21.18
C LEU A 329 -11.85 4.88 -20.15
N VAL A 330 -12.62 4.14 -19.34
CA VAL A 330 -12.08 3.15 -18.39
C VAL A 330 -11.31 2.06 -19.14
N ILE A 331 -11.87 1.51 -20.22
CA ILE A 331 -11.21 0.49 -21.04
C ILE A 331 -9.90 1.05 -21.64
N ASP A 332 -9.93 2.27 -22.16
CA ASP A 332 -8.74 2.91 -22.73
C ASP A 332 -7.64 3.12 -21.67
N HIS A 333 -8.01 3.49 -20.44
CA HIS A 333 -7.03 3.64 -19.34
C HIS A 333 -6.46 2.29 -18.90
N ILE A 334 -7.26 1.22 -18.94
CA ILE A 334 -6.77 -0.15 -18.70
C ILE A 334 -5.76 -0.55 -19.80
N LYS A 335 -6.03 -0.23 -21.06
CA LYS A 335 -5.09 -0.45 -22.17
C LYS A 335 -3.78 0.32 -21.95
N GLU A 336 -3.86 1.58 -21.50
CA GLU A 336 -2.68 2.39 -21.16
C GLU A 336 -1.89 1.81 -19.98
N ILE A 337 -2.55 1.27 -18.95
CA ILE A 337 -1.87 0.53 -17.87
C ILE A 337 -1.05 -0.63 -18.44
N TYR A 338 -1.62 -1.44 -19.33
CA TYR A 338 -0.88 -2.54 -19.96
C TYR A 338 0.27 -2.07 -20.85
N ARG A 339 0.11 -0.92 -21.52
CA ARG A 339 1.16 -0.28 -22.33
C ARG A 339 2.32 0.18 -21.46
N LEU A 340 2.03 0.90 -20.36
CA LEU A 340 3.04 1.38 -19.41
C LEU A 340 3.75 0.23 -18.70
N ALA A 341 3.00 -0.84 -18.38
CA ALA A 341 3.58 -2.04 -17.81
C ALA A 341 4.49 -2.79 -18.79
N GLY A 342 4.41 -2.54 -20.10
CA GLY A 342 5.18 -3.27 -21.11
C GLY A 342 4.65 -4.68 -21.42
N LEU A 343 3.38 -4.94 -21.12
CA LEU A 343 2.72 -6.23 -21.36
C LEU A 343 2.10 -6.36 -22.76
N LEU A 344 1.99 -5.25 -23.49
CA LEU A 344 1.47 -5.24 -24.87
C LEU A 344 2.57 -5.64 -25.86
N GLY A 345 2.47 -6.87 -26.37
CA GLY A 345 3.21 -7.31 -27.54
C GLY A 345 2.52 -6.80 -28.81
N THR A 346 3.15 -5.89 -29.53
CA THR A 346 2.73 -5.30 -30.82
C THR A 346 1.54 -4.33 -30.81
N SER A 347 1.70 -3.23 -31.55
CA SER A 347 0.77 -2.09 -31.66
C SER A 347 -0.62 -2.41 -32.22
N SER A 348 -0.88 -3.66 -32.64
CA SER A 348 -2.18 -4.10 -33.16
C SER A 348 -3.26 -4.21 -32.08
N ASP A 349 -2.89 -4.46 -30.83
CA ASP A 349 -3.83 -4.63 -29.71
C ASP A 349 -4.30 -3.28 -29.11
N MET A 350 -3.73 -2.17 -29.59
CA MET A 350 -4.01 -0.83 -29.08
C MET A 350 -5.30 -0.21 -29.66
N TYR A 351 -5.76 -0.70 -30.82
CA TYR A 351 -6.84 -0.08 -31.61
C TYR A 351 -7.95 -1.06 -32.02
N ILE A 352 -8.13 -2.16 -31.29
CA ILE A 352 -9.31 -3.04 -31.45
C ILE A 352 -10.30 -2.77 -30.31
#